data_AF-A0A2T4U7E2-F1
#
_entry.id   AF-A0A2T4U7E2-F1
#
_cell.length_a   1.000
_cell.length_b   1.000
_cell.length_c   1.000
_cell.angle_alpha   90.00
_cell.angle_beta   90.00
_cell.angle_gamma   90.00
#
_symmetry.space_group_name_H-M   'P 1'
#
loop_
_entity.id
_entity.type
_entity.pdbx_description
1 polymer ?
#
loop_
_entity_poly.entity_id
_entity_poly.type
_entity_poly.pdbx_seq_one_letter_code
_entity_poly.pdbx_strand_id
1 'polypeptide(L)' 'MILKLFTWPIDTVKFVGEKVKEEVDKELYDLETIQKKLARLQMMLELEEISEELYEEEEEELLRRYRAAVEMQQMEEEER' A
#
# COMPACT_ATOMS: atom_id res chain seq x y z
N MET A 1 -15.67 5.77 24.40
CA MET A 1 -15.31 4.93 25.57
C MET A 1 -15.26 3.49 25.07
N ILE A 2 -14.23 2.70 25.45
CA ILE A 2 -13.93 1.31 25.03
C ILE A 2 -13.14 1.31 23.69
N LEU A 3 -11.88 0.91 23.52
CA LEU A 3 -10.95 0.03 24.25
C LEU A 3 -9.49 0.51 24.13
N LYS A 4 -8.78 0.56 25.26
CA LYS A 4 -7.32 0.49 25.33
C LYS A 4 -6.89 -0.96 25.02
N LEU A 5 -6.21 -1.20 23.91
CA LEU A 5 -5.43 -2.41 23.67
C LEU A 5 -4.08 -1.95 23.11
N PHE A 6 -3.11 -1.69 23.98
CA PHE A 6 -2.03 -2.64 24.26
C PHE A 6 -1.18 -2.96 23.03
N THR A 7 -0.59 -1.93 22.41
CA THR A 7 0.50 -2.10 21.44
C THR A 7 1.80 -2.35 22.19
N TRP A 8 1.98 -3.60 22.65
CA TRP A 8 3.25 -4.16 23.10
C TRP A 8 4.29 -4.05 21.94
N PRO A 9 5.61 -3.86 22.16
CA PRO A 9 6.54 -3.60 21.07
C PRO A 9 6.82 -4.93 20.39
N ILE A 10 6.15 -5.16 19.27
CA ILE A 10 6.52 -6.25 18.36
C ILE A 10 7.66 -5.71 17.50
N ASP A 11 8.84 -5.62 18.13
CA ASP A 11 10.18 -5.45 17.55
C ASP A 11 10.57 -6.65 16.65
N THR A 12 9.64 -7.16 15.85
CA THR A 12 9.84 -8.33 14.98
C THR A 12 9.87 -7.94 13.49
N VAL A 13 10.08 -6.66 13.19
CA VAL A 13 10.28 -6.13 11.83
C VAL A 13 11.73 -6.37 11.38
N LYS A 14 12.15 -7.64 11.32
CA LYS A 14 13.53 -7.96 10.90
C LYS A 14 13.69 -9.03 9.84
N PHE A 15 12.63 -9.45 9.13
CA PHE A 15 12.79 -10.61 8.24
C PHE A 15 12.22 -10.53 6.82
N VAL A 16 11.66 -9.41 6.36
CA VAL A 16 11.28 -9.27 4.93
C VAL A 16 12.00 -8.09 4.28
N GLY A 17 13.31 -8.02 4.49
CA GLY A 17 14.18 -6.96 3.95
C GLY A 17 14.90 -7.30 2.64
N GLU A 18 14.78 -8.52 2.10
CA GLU A 18 15.80 -9.02 1.16
C GLU A 18 15.35 -9.39 -0.26
N LYS A 19 14.09 -9.17 -0.70
CA LYS A 19 13.72 -9.57 -2.08
C LYS A 19 13.00 -8.59 -2.99
N VAL A 20 12.70 -7.36 -2.57
CA VAL A 20 11.98 -6.39 -3.43
C VAL A 20 12.72 -5.07 -3.47
N LYS A 21 13.99 -5.09 -3.91
CA LYS A 21 14.85 -3.89 -3.92
C LYS A 21 15.38 -3.47 -5.29
N GLU A 22 15.10 -4.20 -6.38
CA GLU A 22 15.78 -3.92 -7.66
C GLU A 22 14.94 -3.21 -8.74
N GLU A 23 13.61 -3.07 -8.62
CA GLU A 23 12.81 -2.37 -9.66
C GLU A 23 11.93 -1.21 -9.17
N VAL A 24 12.06 -0.79 -7.92
CA VAL A 24 11.10 0.15 -7.29
C VAL A 24 11.29 1.61 -7.75
N ASP A 25 12.43 1.97 -8.35
CA ASP A 25 12.78 3.38 -8.62
C ASP A 25 12.14 4.00 -9.88
N LYS A 26 11.45 3.23 -10.72
CA LYS A 26 10.72 3.77 -11.91
C LYS A 26 9.20 3.78 -11.78
N GLU A 27 8.67 3.15 -10.74
CA GLU A 27 7.32 2.60 -10.69
C GLU A 27 6.34 3.45 -9.84
N LEU A 28 6.72 4.68 -9.44
CA LEU A 28 5.92 5.50 -8.52
C LEU A 28 4.52 5.88 -9.05
N TYR A 29 4.29 5.76 -10.36
CA TYR A 29 3.00 5.99 -11.02
C TYR A 29 2.51 4.79 -11.84
N ASP A 30 3.15 3.62 -11.72
CA ASP A 30 2.66 2.45 -12.42
C ASP A 30 1.46 1.87 -11.67
N LEU A 31 0.40 1.60 -12.42
CA LEU A 31 -0.84 1.05 -11.91
C LEU A 31 -0.56 -0.29 -11.19
N GLU A 32 0.39 -1.05 -11.73
CA GLU A 32 0.87 -2.31 -11.18
C GLU A 32 1.49 -2.16 -9.78
N THR A 33 2.22 -1.08 -9.53
CA THR A 33 2.87 -0.81 -8.25
C THR A 33 1.85 -0.50 -7.16
N ILE A 34 0.79 0.24 -7.51
CA ILE A 34 -0.29 0.54 -6.56
C ILE A 34 -1.05 -0.75 -6.21
N GLN A 35 -1.31 -1.61 -7.20
CA GLN A 35 -1.92 -2.92 -6.97
C GLN A 35 -1.05 -3.83 -6.09
N LYS A 36 0.28 -3.88 -6.33
CA LYS A 36 1.24 -4.61 -5.48
C LYS A 36 1.22 -4.08 -4.03
N LYS A 37 1.14 -2.76 -3.85
CA LYS A 37 1.07 -2.12 -2.52
C LYS A 37 -0.23 -2.47 -1.79
N LEU A 38 -1.37 -2.42 -2.47
CA LEU A 38 -2.66 -2.84 -1.92
C LEU A 38 -2.65 -4.32 -1.50
N ALA A 39 -2.13 -5.21 -2.36
CA ALA A 39 -2.01 -6.63 -2.04
C ALA A 39 -1.10 -6.89 -0.83
N ARG A 40 0.00 -6.13 -0.72
CA ARG A 40 0.89 -6.19 0.45
C ARG A 40 0.18 -5.69 1.72
N LEU A 41 -0.56 -4.58 1.63
CA LEU A 41 -1.30 -4.01 2.76
C LEU A 41 -2.34 -5.01 3.28
N GLN A 42 -3.07 -5.68 2.38
CA GLN A 42 -4.01 -6.76 2.69
C GLN A 42 -3.32 -7.93 3.40
N MET A 43 -2.18 -8.39 2.88
CA MET A 43 -1.40 -9.46 3.52
C MET A 43 -0.94 -9.04 4.93
N MET A 44 -0.51 -7.80 5.13
CA MET A 44 -0.10 -7.31 6.44
C MET A 44 -1.27 -7.26 7.43
N LEU A 45 -2.48 -6.92 6.98
CA LEU A 45 -3.69 -7.00 7.80
C LEU A 45 -4.03 -8.45 8.16
N GLU A 46 -4.00 -9.37 7.19
CA GLU A 46 -4.26 -10.79 7.39
C GLU A 46 -3.27 -11.46 8.35
N LEU A 47 -2.04 -10.98 8.38
CA LEU A 47 -0.99 -11.41 9.32
C LEU A 47 -1.04 -10.69 10.66
N GLU A 48 -2.04 -9.82 10.90
CA GLU A 48 -2.19 -8.97 12.08
C GLU A 48 -0.95 -8.07 12.33
N GLU A 49 -0.18 -7.74 11.28
CA GLU A 49 0.99 -6.84 11.35
C GLU A 49 0.59 -5.36 11.41
N ILE A 50 -0.60 -5.02 10.93
CA ILE A 50 -1.20 -3.68 10.97
C ILE A 50 -2.62 -3.75 11.53
N SER A 51 -3.10 -2.63 12.08
CA SER A 51 -4.50 -2.51 12.49
C SER A 51 -5.41 -2.30 11.27
N GLU A 52 -6.68 -2.65 11.44
CA GLU A 52 -7.74 -2.35 10.45
C GLU A 52 -7.85 -0.85 10.17
N GLU A 53 -7.73 0.01 11.18
CA GLU A 53 -7.72 1.47 11.03
C GLU A 53 -6.55 1.95 10.15
N LEU A 54 -5.33 1.42 10.35
CA LEU A 54 -4.17 1.78 9.54
C LEU A 54 -4.29 1.24 8.12
N TYR A 55 -4.86 0.04 7.96
CA TYR A 55 -5.18 -0.51 6.66
C TYR A 55 -6.14 0.40 5.90
N GLU A 56 -7.24 0.83 6.51
CA GLU A 56 -8.25 1.69 5.88
C GLU A 56 -7.66 3.04 5.43
N GLU A 57 -6.86 3.68 6.29
CA GLU A 57 -6.21 4.96 5.97
C GLU A 57 -5.26 4.85 4.76
N GLU A 58 -4.40 3.81 4.75
CA GLU A 58 -3.42 3.59 3.69
C GLU A 58 -4.07 3.07 2.39
N GLU A 59 -5.11 2.23 2.49
CA GLU A 59 -5.90 1.76 1.36
C GLU A 59 -6.56 2.93 0.64
N GLU A 60 -7.20 3.83 1.39
CA GLU A 60 -7.89 4.97 0.80
C GLU A 60 -6.91 5.89 0.04
N GLU A 61 -5.72 6.11 0.60
CA GLU A 61 -4.67 6.90 -0.04
C GLU A 61 -4.13 6.24 -1.33
N LEU A 62 -3.90 4.93 -1.30
CA LEU A 62 -3.46 4.18 -2.48
C LEU A 62 -4.53 4.21 -3.57
N LEU A 63 -5.81 4.06 -3.22
CA LEU A 63 -6.92 4.13 -4.17
C LEU A 63 -7.13 5.54 -4.74
N ARG A 64 -6.89 6.60 -3.97
CA ARG A 64 -6.87 7.98 -4.49
C ARG A 64 -5.81 8.14 -5.57
N ARG A 65 -4.59 7.64 -5.32
CA ARG A 65 -3.48 7.69 -6.29
C ARG A 65 -3.76 6.84 -7.52
N TYR A 66 -4.38 5.67 -7.34
CA TYR A 66 -4.80 4.81 -8.45
C TYR A 66 -5.71 5.54 -9.42
N ARG A 67 -6.77 6.19 -8.90
CA ARG A 67 -7.73 6.93 -9.73
C ARG A 67 -7.05 8.07 -10.50
N ALA A 68 -6.20 8.84 -9.82
CA ALA A 68 -5.45 9.91 -10.48
C ALA A 68 -4.53 9.38 -11.60
N ALA A 69 -3.87 8.24 -11.39
CA ALA A 69 -3.02 7.63 -12.40
C ALA A 69 -3.82 7.13 -13.62
N VAL A 70 -5.00 6.51 -13.39
CA VAL A 70 -5.90 6.07 -14.47
C VAL A 70 -6.41 7.26 -15.28
N GLU A 71 -6.84 8.33 -14.62
CA GLU A 71 -7.35 9.54 -15.29
C GLU A 71 -6.26 10.19 -16.16
N MET A 72 -5.03 10.27 -15.68
CA MET A 72 -3.90 10.80 -16.47
C MET A 72 -3.62 9.93 -17.71
N GLN A 73 -3.61 8.60 -17.56
CA GLN A 73 -3.39 7.70 -18.70
C GLN A 73 -4.49 7.84 -19.75
N GLN A 74 -5.76 7.94 -19.33
CA GLN A 74 -6.89 8.12 -20.25
C GLN A 74 -6.81 9.44 -21.02
N MET A 75 -6.46 10.55 -20.36
CA MET A 75 -6.28 11.84 -21.02
C MET A 75 -5.13 11.82 -22.03
N GLU A 76 -4.00 11.18 -21.68
CA GLU A 76 -2.86 11.02 -22.59
C GLU A 76 -3.20 10.15 -23.82
N GLU A 77 -4.07 9.15 -23.67
CA GLU A 77 -4.55 8.33 -24.78
C GLU A 77 -5.54 9.09 -25.68
N GLU A 78 -6.40 9.94 -25.13
CA GLU A 78 -7.35 10.76 -25.89
C GLU A 78 -6.66 11.90 -26.68
N GLU A 79 -5.50 12.37 -26.23
CA GLU A 79 -4.70 13.41 -26.91
C GLU A 79 -3.80 12.88 -28.04
N ARG A 80 -3.68 11.55 -28.23
CA ARG A 80 -2.88 10.93 -29.30
C ARG A 80 -3.65 10.60 -30.57
#